data_AF-A0AAV2I7W3-F1
#
_entry.id   AF-A0AAV2I7W3-F1
#
_cell.length_a   1.000
_cell.length_b   1.000
_cell.length_c   1.000
_cell.angle_alpha   90.00
_cell.angle_beta   90.00
_cell.angle_gamma   90.00
#
_symmetry.space_group_name_H-M   'P 1'
#
loop_
_entity.id
_entity.type
_entity.pdbx_description
1 polymer ?
#
loop_
_entity_poly.entity_id
_entity_poly.type
_entity_poly.pdbx_seq_one_letter_code
_entity_poly.pdbx_strand_id
1 'polypeptide(L)' 'MLLLISVVFVCCFLPFVGLEFFKAAAPGVYESMDDVSTSLYQLFWRSYLLNSAANPVIYLMCDLRFRKECLHIFSCQNSS' A
#
# COMPACT_ATOMS: atom_id res chain seq x y z
N MET A 1 1.06 9.94 13.54
CA MET A 1 0.17 9.95 12.35
C MET A 1 0.94 10.31 11.08
N LEU A 2 1.34 11.58 10.89
CA LEU A 2 2.00 12.02 9.65
C LEU A 2 3.31 11.27 9.38
N LEU A 3 4.20 11.13 10.38
CA LEU A 3 5.44 10.33 10.22
C LEU A 3 5.16 8.88 9.84
N LEU A 4 4.12 8.27 10.41
CA LEU A 4 3.72 6.90 10.13
C LEU A 4 3.23 6.75 8.69
N ILE A 5 2.39 7.68 8.23
CA ILE A 5 1.92 7.76 6.85
C ILE A 5 3.10 7.94 5.89
N SER A 6 4.04 8.83 6.21
CA SER A 6 5.24 9.04 5.40
C SER A 6 6.14 7.81 5.32
N VAL A 7 6.35 7.10 6.44
CA VAL A 7 7.13 5.86 6.45
C VAL A 7 6.44 4.78 5.61
N VAL A 8 5.14 4.61 5.76
CA VAL A 8 4.38 3.64 4.96
C VAL A 8 4.40 4.01 3.48
N PHE A 9 4.27 5.30 3.14
CA PHE A 9 4.42 5.78 1.78
C PHE A 9 5.77 5.36 1.19
N VAL A 10 6.88 5.65 1.88
CA VAL A 10 8.23 5.28 1.43
C VAL A 10 8.35 3.76 1.26
N CYS A 11 7.90 2.98 2.26
CA CYS A 11 7.96 1.52 2.20
C CYS A 11 7.14 0.92 1.05
N CYS A 12 6.01 1.52 0.69
CA CYS A 12 5.15 1.04 -0.41
C CYS A 12 5.64 1.53 -1.78
N PHE A 13 6.29 2.69 -1.86
CA PHE A 13 6.76 3.25 -3.13
C PHE A 13 8.13 2.71 -3.54
N LEU A 14 9.01 2.40 -2.58
CA LEU A 14 10.37 1.97 -2.85
C LEU A 14 10.46 0.68 -3.70
N PRO A 15 9.61 -0.35 -3.47
CA PRO A 15 9.59 -1.55 -4.32
C PRO A 15 9.12 -1.21 -5.74
N PHE A 16 8.09 -0.38 -5.88
CA PHE A 16 7.59 0.06 -7.18
C PHE A 16 8.68 0.77 -8.00
N VAL A 17 9.33 1.77 -7.41
CA VAL A 17 10.38 2.53 -8.08
C VAL A 17 11.58 1.64 -8.40
N GLY A 18 12.00 0.77 -7.47
CA GLY A 18 13.09 -0.17 -7.69
C GLY A 18 12.84 -1.13 -8.86
N LEU A 19 11.62 -1.62 -9.01
CA LEU A 19 11.23 -2.52 -10.11
C LEU A 19 11.19 -1.80 -11.46
N GLU A 20 10.74 -0.55 -11.51
CA GLU A 20 10.80 0.27 -12.73
C GLU A 20 12.25 0.51 -13.17
N PHE A 21 13.14 0.82 -12.23
CA PHE A 21 14.59 0.93 -12.52
C PHE A 21 15.17 -0.40 -13.00
N PHE A 22 14.81 -1.51 -12.35
CA PHE A 22 15.24 -2.85 -12.78
C PHE A 22 14.83 -3.14 -14.23
N LYS A 23 13.56 -2.88 -14.57
CA LYS A 23 13.03 -3.08 -15.93
C LYS A 23 13.73 -2.19 -16.95
N ALA A 24 14.07 -0.96 -16.58
CA ALA A 24 14.79 -0.03 -17.45
C ALA A 24 16.27 -0.41 -17.64
N ALA A 25 16.93 -0.89 -16.59
CA ALA A 25 18.36 -1.23 -16.62
C ALA A 25 18.65 -2.59 -17.28
N ALA A 26 17.71 -3.54 -17.20
CA ALA A 26 17.91 -4.91 -17.67
C ALA A 26 16.66 -5.49 -18.36
N PRO A 27 16.20 -4.90 -19.49
CA PRO A 27 14.97 -5.34 -20.16
C PRO A 27 15.02 -6.82 -20.60
N GLY A 28 16.17 -7.32 -21.05
CA GLY A 28 16.32 -8.73 -21.43
C GLY A 28 16.22 -9.71 -20.25
N VAL A 29 16.56 -9.29 -19.03
CA VAL A 29 16.36 -10.10 -17.82
C VAL A 29 14.88 -10.14 -17.44
N TYR A 30 14.18 -9.00 -17.57
CA TYR A 30 12.74 -8.95 -17.36
C TYR A 30 11.97 -9.84 -18.36
N GLU A 31 12.34 -9.81 -19.64
CA GLU A 31 11.69 -10.64 -20.68
C GLU A 31 11.97 -12.14 -20.52
N SER A 32 13.06 -12.51 -19.85
CA SER A 32 13.42 -13.91 -19.60
C SER A 32 12.96 -14.43 -18.23
N MET A 33 12.17 -13.65 -17.48
CA MET A 33 11.59 -14.10 -16.21
C MET A 33 10.61 -15.26 -16.41
N ASP A 34 10.69 -16.25 -15.53
CA ASP A 34 9.70 -17.31 -15.45
C ASP A 34 8.36 -16.79 -14.89
N ASP A 35 7.33 -17.63 -14.96
CA ASP A 35 5.97 -17.25 -14.55
C ASP A 35 5.90 -16.87 -13.06
N VAL A 36 6.70 -17.52 -12.21
CA VAL A 36 6.76 -17.25 -10.77
C VAL A 36 7.39 -15.88 -10.51
N SER A 37 8.54 -15.58 -11.13
CA SER A 37 9.20 -14.29 -11.00
C SER A 37 8.36 -13.16 -11.57
N THR A 38 7.66 -13.39 -12.68
CA THR A 38 6.72 -12.44 -13.27
C THR A 38 5.55 -12.16 -12.32
N SER A 39 5.00 -13.18 -11.67
CA SER A 39 3.92 -13.03 -10.69
C SER A 39 4.38 -12.25 -9.46
N LEU A 40 5.58 -12.54 -8.94
CA LEU A 40 6.18 -11.79 -7.85
C LEU A 40 6.47 -10.34 -8.25
N TYR A 41 7.03 -10.10 -9.45
CA TYR A 41 7.24 -8.77 -10.00
C TYR A 41 5.93 -7.98 -9.99
N GLN A 42 4.84 -8.56 -10.53
CA GLN A 42 3.54 -7.89 -10.56
C GLN A 42 2.97 -7.61 -9.15
N LEU A 43 3.17 -8.53 -8.20
CA LEU A 43 2.75 -8.36 -6.81
C LEU A 43 3.47 -7.17 -6.16
N PHE A 44 4.80 -7.13 -6.25
CA PHE A 44 5.61 -6.05 -5.68
C PHE A 44 5.44 -4.73 -6.46
N TRP A 45 5.18 -4.79 -7.76
CA TRP A 45 4.85 -3.60 -8.55
C TRP A 45 3.54 -2.97 -8.08
N ARG A 46 2.57 -3.77 -7.61
CA ARG A 46 1.32 -3.29 -7.03
C ARG A 46 1.43 -2.84 -5.56
N SER A 47 2.63 -2.91 -4.97
CA SER A 47 2.83 -2.52 -3.56
C SER A 47 2.41 -1.08 -3.26
N TYR A 48 2.46 -0.17 -4.24
CA TYR A 48 1.98 1.21 -4.08
C TYR A 48 0.48 1.29 -3.72
N LEU A 49 -0.33 0.28 -4.07
CA LEU A 49 -1.75 0.23 -3.70
C LEU A 49 -1.94 0.07 -2.19
N LEU A 50 -0.99 -0.59 -1.50
CA LEU A 50 -1.04 -0.72 -0.04
C LEU A 50 -0.96 0.64 0.65
N ASN A 51 -0.28 1.64 0.05
CA ASN A 51 -0.23 2.99 0.61
C ASN A 51 -1.63 3.60 0.77
N SER A 52 -2.50 3.43 -0.23
CA SER A 52 -3.88 3.93 -0.16
C SER A 52 -4.71 3.19 0.89
N ALA A 53 -4.51 1.88 1.03
CA ALA A 53 -5.23 1.06 2.03
C ALA A 53 -4.71 1.27 3.46
N ALA A 54 -3.43 1.62 3.63
CA ALA A 54 -2.82 1.77 4.95
C ALA A 54 -3.26 3.04 5.67
N ASN A 55 -3.64 4.11 4.94
CA ASN A 55 -4.06 5.36 5.55
C ASN A 55 -5.27 5.18 6.50
N PRO A 56 -6.41 4.56 6.08
CA PRO A 56 -7.49 4.20 6.99
C PRO A 56 -7.07 3.36 8.19
N VAL A 57 -6.17 2.38 8.01
CA VAL A 57 -5.66 1.54 9.10
C VAL A 57 -4.89 2.39 10.11
N ILE A 58 -4.03 3.28 9.63
CA ILE A 58 -3.25 4.21 10.45
C ILE A 58 -4.20 5.15 11.21
N TYR A 59 -5.24 5.69 10.56
CA TYR A 59 -6.25 6.54 11.22
C TYR A 59 -7.02 5.78 12.30
N LEU A 60 -7.46 4.55 12.02
CA LEU A 60 -8.16 3.71 13.00
C LEU A 60 -7.30 3.41 14.23
N MET A 61 -5.99 3.21 14.06
CA MET A 61 -5.07 2.87 15.14
C MET A 61 -4.56 4.08 15.94
N CYS A 62 -4.20 5.16 15.24
CA CYS A 62 -3.47 6.28 15.84
C CYS A 62 -4.28 7.57 15.98
N ASP A 63 -5.51 7.64 15.46
CA ASP A 63 -6.42 8.77 15.64
C ASP A 63 -7.66 8.35 16.44
N LEU A 64 -7.63 8.65 17.74
CA LEU A 64 -8.74 8.36 18.65
C LEU A 64 -10.02 9.12 18.29
N ARG A 65 -9.93 10.30 17.68
CA ARG A 65 -11.10 11.08 17.26
C ARG A 65 -11.70 10.45 16.01
N PHE A 66 -10.87 10.16 15.01
CA PHE A 66 -11.31 9.46 13.79
C PHE A 66 -11.99 8.13 14.13
N ARG A 67 -11.40 7.33 15.02
CA ARG A 67 -12.00 6.06 15.46
C ARG A 67 -13.37 6.23 16.11
N LYS A 68 -13.53 7.25 16.97
CA LYS A 68 -14.82 7.54 17.61
C LYS A 68 -15.88 7.95 16.60
N GLU A 69 -15.54 8.83 15.66
CA GLU A 69 -16.46 9.27 14.60
C GLU A 69 -16.85 8.11 13.67
N CYS A 70 -15.89 7.26 13.27
CA CYS A 70 -16.19 6.07 12.48
C CYS A 70 -17.14 5.11 13.23
N LEU A 71 -16.87 4.81 14.50
CA LEU A 71 -17.74 3.96 15.31
C LEU A 71 -19.14 4.59 15.48
N HIS A 72 -19.22 5.92 15.60
CA HIS A 72 -20.48 6.63 15.67
C HIS A 72 -21.31 6.44 14.40
N ILE A 73 -20.71 6.60 13.21
CA ILE A 73 -21.35 6.35 11.91
C ILE A 73 -21.88 4.92 11.81
N PHE A 74 -21.08 3.91 12.20
CA PHE A 74 -21.52 2.51 12.18
C PHE A 74 -22.62 2.22 13.21
N SER A 75 -22.60 2.89 14.37
CA SER A 75 -23.63 2.70 15.40
C SER A 75 -24.99 3.29 15.01
N CYS A 76 -25.03 4.36 14.21
CA CYS A 76 -26.27 4.94 13.71
C CYS A 76 -26.93 4.09 12.61
N GLN A 77 -26.19 3.24 11.89
CA GLN A 77 -26.77 2.30 10.92
C GLN A 77 -27.49 1.11 11.58
N ASN A 78 -27.23 0.81 12.85
CA ASN A 78 -27.88 -0.28 13.59
C ASN A 78 -29.22 0.13 14.24
N SER A 79 -29.72 1.35 13.97
CA SER A 79 -30.97 1.87 14.55
C SER A 79 -32.12 1.96 13.52
N SER A 80 -32.07 1.17 12.44
CA SER A 80 -33.15 1.04 11.43
C SER A 80 -33.81 -0.32 11.52
#